data_AF-A0A328DM93-F1
#
_entry.id   AF-A0A328DM93-F1
#
_cell.length_a   1.000
_cell.length_b   1.000
_cell.length_c   1.000
_cell.angle_alpha   90.00
_cell.angle_beta   90.00
_cell.angle_gamma   90.00
#
_symmetry.space_group_name_H-M   'P 1'
#
loop_
_entity.id
_entity.type
_entity.pdbx_description
1 polymer ?
#
loop_
_entity_poly.entity_id
_entity_poly.type
_entity_poly.pdbx_seq_one_letter_code
_entity_poly.pdbx_strand_id
1 'polypeptide(L)'
;MLGRRISMMVGLEKPAAQLECNEEKEKWMVLMKSAGFEPLLESDDAKTEALILLSKNNYSPLYGLIDSPVGKFLSLAWNGESLFTVSSWH
;
A
#
# COMPACT_ATOMS: atom_id res chain seq x y z
N MET A 1 2.32 -17.12 -6.57
CA MET A 1 1.13 -16.28 -6.29
C MET A 1 0.86 -15.21 -7.36
N LEU A 2 1.86 -14.45 -7.82
CA LEU A 2 1.64 -13.34 -8.77
C LEU A 2 1.08 -13.74 -10.14
N GLY A 3 1.40 -14.94 -10.65
CA GLY A 3 0.91 -15.40 -11.96
C GLY A 3 -0.61 -15.39 -12.09
N ARG A 4 -1.34 -15.85 -11.05
CA ARG A 4 -2.82 -15.83 -11.03
C ARG A 4 -3.36 -14.39 -11.04
N ARG A 5 -2.75 -13.49 -10.27
CA ARG A 5 -3.09 -12.06 -10.22
C ARG A 5 -2.97 -11.41 -11.60
N ILE A 6 -1.83 -11.64 -12.26
CA ILE A 6 -1.56 -11.12 -13.61
C ILE A 6 -2.60 -11.66 -14.60
N SER A 7 -2.87 -12.98 -14.58
CA SER A 7 -3.87 -13.57 -15.46
C SER A 7 -5.28 -13.01 -15.25
N MET A 8 -5.68 -12.68 -14.02
CA MET A 8 -6.98 -12.06 -13.74
C MET A 8 -7.03 -10.58 -14.13
N MET A 9 -5.90 -9.87 -14.06
CA MET A 9 -5.83 -8.44 -14.39
C MET A 9 -5.67 -8.17 -15.90
N VAL A 10 -4.97 -9.05 -16.62
CA VAL A 10 -4.68 -8.92 -18.06
C VAL A 10 -5.59 -9.81 -18.94
N GLY A 11 -6.30 -10.76 -18.34
CA GLY A 11 -7.20 -11.68 -19.06
C GLY A 11 -8.34 -10.95 -19.79
N LEU A 12 -8.68 -11.43 -20.99
CA LEU A 12 -9.73 -10.84 -21.85
C LEU A 12 -11.16 -11.04 -21.32
N GLU A 13 -11.39 -12.06 -20.51
CA GLU A 13 -12.69 -12.27 -19.88
C GLU A 13 -12.79 -11.38 -18.66
N LYS A 14 -13.67 -10.36 -18.71
CA LYS A 14 -14.13 -9.64 -17.52
C LYS A 14 -15.02 -10.59 -16.73
N PRO A 15 -14.57 -11.19 -15.62
CA PRO A 15 -15.52 -11.80 -14.71
C PRO A 15 -16.29 -10.64 -14.09
N ALA A 16 -17.60 -10.79 -13.89
CA ALA A 16 -18.44 -9.81 -13.19
C ALA A 16 -17.93 -9.46 -11.76
N ALA A 17 -16.93 -10.20 -11.28
CA ALA A 17 -16.15 -9.91 -10.09
C ALA A 17 -14.65 -9.88 -10.45
N GLN A 18 -14.13 -8.71 -10.85
CA GLN A 18 -12.69 -8.44 -10.74
C GLN A 18 -12.36 -8.38 -9.23
N LEU A 19 -12.15 -9.55 -8.62
CA LEU A 19 -11.94 -9.70 -7.17
C LEU A 19 -10.62 -9.08 -6.67
N GLU A 20 -9.67 -8.83 -7.57
CA GLU A 20 -8.36 -8.26 -7.25
C GLU A 20 -8.09 -6.98 -8.08
N CYS A 21 -8.99 -5.99 -7.99
CA CYS A 21 -8.71 -4.65 -8.46
C CYS A 21 -7.84 -3.91 -7.44
N ASN A 22 -6.57 -3.70 -7.80
CA ASN A 22 -5.70 -2.78 -7.08
C ASN A 22 -5.94 -1.37 -7.60
N GLU A 23 -6.18 -0.43 -6.69
CA GLU A 23 -6.31 1.00 -7.00
C GLU A 23 -5.22 1.80 -6.31
N GLU A 24 -4.94 2.99 -6.85
CA GLU A 24 -4.03 3.94 -6.23
C GLU A 24 -4.55 4.42 -4.87
N LYS A 25 -3.61 4.72 -3.96
CA LYS A 25 -3.91 5.15 -2.58
C LYS A 25 -4.81 6.40 -2.52
N GLU A 26 -4.75 7.26 -3.53
CA GLU A 26 -5.59 8.46 -3.66
C GLU A 26 -7.07 8.09 -3.86
N LYS A 27 -7.37 7.06 -4.64
CA LYS A 27 -8.75 6.58 -4.82
C LYS A 27 -9.28 5.97 -3.53
N TRP A 28 -8.46 5.18 -2.85
CA TRP A 28 -8.78 4.66 -1.51
C TRP A 28 -9.04 5.79 -0.52
N MET A 29 -8.28 6.88 -0.56
CA MET A 29 -8.52 8.04 0.30
C MET A 29 -9.89 8.65 0.07
N VAL A 30 -10.27 8.86 -1.20
CA VAL A 30 -11.58 9.42 -1.56
C VAL A 30 -12.69 8.49 -1.09
N LEU A 31 -12.55 7.18 -1.30
CA LEU A 31 -13.52 6.18 -0.86
C LEU A 31 -13.70 6.20 0.67
N MET A 32 -12.61 6.12 1.43
CA MET A 32 -12.67 6.10 2.90
C MET A 32 -13.28 7.40 3.45
N LYS A 33 -12.89 8.56 2.92
CA LYS A 33 -13.50 9.85 3.30
C LYS A 33 -14.98 9.92 2.94
N SER A 34 -15.37 9.42 1.78
CA SER A 34 -16.79 9.40 1.35
C SER A 34 -17.65 8.49 2.23
N ALA A 35 -17.05 7.46 2.82
CA ALA A 35 -17.68 6.58 3.78
C ALA A 35 -17.73 7.16 5.21
N GLY A 36 -17.18 8.37 5.42
CA GLY A 36 -17.18 9.08 6.70
C GLY A 36 -15.97 8.81 7.58
N PHE A 37 -14.95 8.09 7.09
CA PHE A 37 -13.72 7.85 7.84
C PHE A 37 -12.75 9.01 7.74
N GLU A 38 -12.02 9.26 8.83
CA GLU A 38 -10.97 10.28 8.88
C GLU A 38 -9.57 9.64 8.98
N PRO A 39 -8.58 10.16 8.25
CA PRO A 39 -7.23 9.60 8.27
C PRO A 39 -6.51 9.90 9.60
N LEU A 40 -6.13 8.85 10.31
CA LEU A 40 -5.31 8.91 11.52
C LEU A 40 -3.85 9.13 11.16
N LEU A 41 -3.13 9.89 11.99
CA LEU A 41 -1.69 10.03 11.85
C LEU A 41 -1.05 8.69 12.23
N GLU A 42 -0.26 8.12 11.33
CA GLU A 42 0.66 7.06 11.75
C GLU A 42 1.67 7.66 12.73
N SER A 43 1.96 6.93 13.81
CA SER A 43 2.97 7.37 14.76
C SER A 43 4.35 7.28 14.15
N ASP A 44 5.25 8.19 14.53
CA ASP A 44 6.68 8.10 14.17
C ASP A 44 7.31 6.77 14.63
N ASP A 45 6.70 6.13 15.65
CA ASP A 45 7.08 4.81 16.15
C ASP A 45 6.82 3.70 15.13
N ALA A 46 5.66 3.72 14.44
CA ALA A 46 5.32 2.69 13.45
C ALA A 46 6.30 2.67 12.27
N LYS A 47 6.73 3.85 11.82
CA LYS A 47 7.75 4.01 10.78
C LYS A 47 9.10 3.48 11.23
N THR A 48 9.49 3.79 12.47
CA THR A 48 10.75 3.33 13.05
C THR A 48 10.77 1.81 13.20
N GLU A 49 9.67 1.21 13.65
CA GLU A 49 9.51 -0.24 13.73
C GLU A 49 9.60 -0.92 12.35
N ALA A 50 8.96 -0.34 11.33
CA ALA A 50 9.04 -0.87 9.97
C ALA A 50 10.48 -0.82 9.41
N LEU A 51 11.25 0.24 9.68
CA LEU A 51 12.68 0.31 9.31
C LEU A 51 13.52 -0.72 10.05
N ILE A 52 13.26 -0.92 11.35
CA ILE A 52 13.91 -1.96 12.15
C ILE A 52 13.60 -3.35 11.58
N LEU A 53 12.37 -3.59 11.13
CA LEU A 53 11.97 -4.86 10.54
C LEU A 53 12.66 -5.12 9.19
N LEU A 54 12.82 -4.08 8.37
CA LEU A 54 13.54 -4.19 7.10
C LEU A 54 15.03 -4.49 7.30
N SER A 55 15.65 -3.83 8.27
CA SER A 55 17.08 -4.02 8.59
C SER A 55 17.40 -5.36 9.25
N LYS A 56 16.56 -5.84 10.18
CA LYS A 56 16.82 -7.08 10.93
C LYS A 56 16.83 -8.34 10.07
N ASN A 57 16.06 -8.36 8.99
CA ASN A 57 15.90 -9.55 8.16
C ASN A 57 16.92 -9.64 7.01
N ASN A 58 17.93 -8.75 6.96
CA ASN A 58 18.90 -8.67 5.87
C ASN A 58 18.22 -8.66 4.49
N TYR A 59 17.10 -7.95 4.37
CA TYR A 59 16.46 -7.74 3.08
C TYR A 59 17.37 -6.90 2.17
N SER A 60 17.13 -6.99 0.86
CA SER A 60 17.84 -6.18 -0.13
C SER A 60 17.79 -4.69 0.27
N PRO A 61 18.91 -3.93 0.11
CA PRO A 61 18.94 -2.50 0.37
C PRO A 61 18.04 -1.69 -0.58
N LEU A 62 17.46 -2.35 -1.58
CA LEU A 62 16.46 -1.77 -2.46
C LEU A 62 15.09 -1.61 -1.78
N TYR A 63 14.83 -2.30 -0.66
CA TYR A 63 13.62 -2.05 0.11
C TYR A 63 13.75 -0.75 0.90
N GLY A 64 12.71 0.08 0.84
CA GLY A 64 12.63 1.33 1.57
C GLY A 64 11.19 1.64 1.96
N LEU A 65 11.03 2.74 2.70
CA LEU A 65 9.72 3.27 3.06
C LEU A 65 9.55 4.66 2.44
N ILE A 66 8.41 4.89 1.82
CA ILE A 66 8.00 6.18 1.28
C ILE A 66 6.90 6.73 2.18
N ASP A 67 7.14 7.93 2.68
CA ASP A 67 6.17 8.68 3.47
C ASP A 67 5.38 9.61 2.56
N SER A 68 4.05 9.61 2.69
CA SER A 68 3.15 10.47 1.93
C SER A 68 2.53 11.49 2.87
N PRO A 69 3.00 12.77 2.84
CA PRO A 69 2.45 13.83 3.68
C PRO A 69 0.94 14.02 3.45
N VAL A 70 0.51 13.80 2.20
CA VAL A 70 -0.88 13.83 1.80
C VAL A 70 -1.49 12.45 2.07
N GLY A 71 -2.48 12.39 2.95
CA GLY A 71 -3.22 11.17 3.26
C GLY A 71 -2.70 10.34 4.43
N LYS A 72 -1.54 10.69 4.98
CA LYS A 72 -0.93 9.99 6.13
C LYS A 72 -0.74 8.50 5.84
N PHE A 73 -0.14 8.22 4.69
CA PHE A 73 0.13 6.87 4.22
C PHE A 73 1.61 6.52 4.37
N LEU A 74 1.88 5.29 4.79
CA LEU A 74 3.21 4.69 4.73
C LEU A 74 3.26 3.62 3.66
N SER A 75 4.16 3.77 2.70
CA SER A 75 4.30 2.83 1.59
C SER A 75 5.60 2.06 1.66
N LEU A 76 5.51 0.74 1.59
CA LEU A 76 6.65 -0.13 1.33
C LEU A 76 7.04 0.00 -0.13
N ALA A 77 8.31 0.31 -0.37
CA ALA A 77 8.84 0.53 -1.70
C ALA A 77 9.99 -0.42 -2.02
N TRP A 78 10.14 -0.71 -3.31
CA TRP A 78 11.29 -1.39 -3.88
C TRP A 78 11.92 -0.48 -4.93
N ASN A 79 13.19 -0.13 -4.74
CA ASN A 79 13.94 0.76 -5.64
C ASN A 79 13.22 2.11 -5.90
N GLY A 80 12.57 2.66 -4.87
CA GLY A 80 11.82 3.90 -4.96
C GLY A 80 10.41 3.77 -5.56
N GLU A 81 9.99 2.58 -6.00
CA GLU A 81 8.62 2.33 -6.47
C GLU A 81 7.75 1.75 -5.35
N SER A 82 6.58 2.35 -5.13
CA SER A 82 5.62 1.90 -4.12
C SER A 82 5.02 0.55 -4.50
N LEU A 83 5.22 -0.46 -3.66
CA LEU A 83 4.66 -1.80 -3.84
C LEU A 83 3.34 -1.97 -3.09
N PHE A 84 3.28 -1.47 -1.85
CA PHE A 84 2.13 -1.62 -0.98
C PHE A 84 2.04 -0.44 -0.02
N THR A 85 0.82 0.01 0.26
CA THR A 85 0.55 1.19 1.10
C THR A 85 -0.33 0.81 2.28
N VAL A 86 0.06 1.27 3.46
CA VAL A 86 -0.68 1.13 4.72
C VAL A 86 -1.29 2.50 5.09
N SER A 87 -2.48 2.46 5.70
CA SER A 87 -3.14 3.62 6.31
C SER A 87 -3.97 3.20 7.51
N SER A 88 -4.19 4.17 8.40
CA SER A 88 -5.07 4.04 9.56
C SER A 88 -6.20 5.07 9.50
N TRP A 89 -7.40 4.68 9.96
CA TRP A 89 -8.63 5.47 9.84
C TRP A 89 -9.46 5.41 11.13
N HIS A 90 -10.10 6.52 11.53
CA HIS A 90 -11.05 6.62 12.65
C HIS A 90 -12.49 6.77 12.15
#